data_AF-A0A960V372-F1
#
_entry.id   AF-A0A960V372-F1
#
_cell.length_a   1.000
_cell.length_b   1.000
_cell.length_c   1.000
_cell.angle_alpha   90.00
_cell.angle_beta   90.00
_cell.angle_gamma   90.00
#
_symmetry.space_group_name_H-M   'P 1'
#
loop_
_entity.id
_entity.type
_entity.pdbx_description
1 polymer ?
#
loop_
_entity_poly.entity_id
_entity_poly.type
_entity_poly.pdbx_seq_one_letter_code
_entity_poly.pdbx_strand_id
1 'polypeptide(L)' 'MYAKSKIEWTDATWNPARGCSKVSAGCKYSYAQTFSERFRGVAGPPFG' A
#
# COMPACT_ATOMS: atom_id res chain seq x y z
N MET A 1 -7.29 5.29 12.61
CA MET A 1 -6.47 6.33 13.25
C MET A 1 -5.60 6.91 12.13
N TYR A 2 -5.47 8.23 12.05
CA TYR A 2 -4.75 8.92 10.97
C TYR A 2 -3.32 9.15 11.45
N ALA A 3 -2.36 8.40 10.93
CA ALA A 3 -0.96 8.52 11.32
C ALA A 3 -0.41 9.87 10.82
N LYS A 4 0.05 10.75 11.72
CA LYS A 4 0.64 12.04 11.35
C LYS A 4 1.74 11.85 10.30
N SER A 5 1.62 12.57 9.18
CA SER A 5 2.61 12.50 8.10
C SER A 5 3.98 12.94 8.62
N LYS A 6 5.05 12.31 8.09
CA LYS A 6 6.41 12.83 8.24
C LYS A 6 6.76 13.89 7.19
N ILE A 7 5.81 14.22 6.33
CA ILE A 7 5.94 15.23 5.30
C ILE A 7 5.37 16.52 5.88
N GLU A 8 6.22 17.52 6.09
CA GLU A 8 5.92 18.76 6.81
C GLU A 8 4.66 19.51 6.31
N TRP A 9 4.27 19.31 5.05
CA TRP A 9 3.13 20.00 4.43
C TRP A 9 1.83 19.17 4.37
N THR A 10 1.80 17.92 4.84
CA THR A 10 0.60 17.07 4.82
C THR A 10 0.28 16.52 6.20
N ASP A 11 -0.99 16.51 6.61
CA ASP A 11 -1.37 16.05 7.96
C ASP A 11 -1.31 14.51 8.10
N ALA A 12 -1.56 13.76 7.02
CA ALA A 12 -1.16 12.36 6.87
C ALA A 12 -1.02 11.91 5.43
N THR A 13 -0.27 10.82 5.33
CA THR A 13 -0.12 9.96 4.17
C THR A 13 -1.07 8.78 4.29
N TRP A 14 -2.19 8.80 3.56
CA TRP A 14 -3.00 7.61 3.35
C TRP A 14 -2.95 7.20 1.88
N ASN A 15 -2.69 5.91 1.63
CA ASN A 15 -2.76 5.35 0.29
C ASN A 15 -4.14 4.68 0.05
N PRO A 16 -5.01 5.25 -0.81
CA PRO A 16 -6.33 4.68 -1.13
C PRO A 16 -6.28 3.32 -1.82
N ALA A 17 -5.18 3.05 -2.54
CA ALA A 17 -5.06 1.87 -3.36
C ALA A 17 -4.14 0.85 -2.70
N ARG A 18 -4.70 -0.32 -2.37
CA ARG A 18 -3.94 -1.49 -1.94
C ARG A 18 -4.37 -2.69 -2.78
N GLY A 19 -3.42 -3.52 -3.17
CA GLY A 19 -3.67 -4.69 -4.00
C GLY A 19 -2.88 -4.67 -5.29
N CYS A 20 -2.76 -5.84 -5.90
CA CYS A 20 -2.20 -5.99 -7.23
C CYS A 20 -3.07 -6.99 -7.99
N SER A 21 -3.77 -6.51 -9.02
CA SER A 21 -4.44 -7.35 -10.01
C SER A 21 -3.43 -7.67 -11.11
N LYS A 22 -3.15 -8.95 -11.35
CA LYS A 22 -2.21 -9.38 -12.40
C LYS A 22 -2.88 -9.21 -13.78
N VAL A 23 -2.59 -8.10 -14.46
CA VAL A 23 -3.16 -7.79 -15.79
C VAL A 23 -2.22 -8.24 -16.93
N SER A 24 -0.91 -8.33 -16.67
CA SER A 24 0.09 -8.74 -17.68
C SER A 24 1.32 -9.40 -17.04
N ALA A 25 2.19 -10.00 -17.87
CA ALA A 25 3.44 -10.62 -17.44
C ALA A 25 4.41 -9.63 -16.75
N GLY A 26 4.28 -8.33 -17.02
CA GLY A 26 5.04 -7.27 -16.34
C GLY A 26 4.70 -7.13 -14.85
N CYS A 27 3.55 -7.65 -14.40
CA CYS A 27 3.17 -7.64 -12.99
C CYS A 27 4.00 -8.60 -12.13
N LYS A 28 4.78 -9.52 -12.71
CA LYS A 28 5.55 -10.55 -11.99
C LYS A 28 6.59 -9.99 -11.00
N TYR A 29 7.11 -8.79 -11.27
CA TYR A 29 8.09 -8.10 -10.41
C TYR A 29 7.62 -6.71 -9.99
N SER A 30 6.31 -6.46 -10.04
CA SER A 30 5.76 -5.17 -9.61
C SER A 30 5.87 -5.03 -8.09
N TYR A 31 6.37 -3.89 -7.64
CA TYR A 31 6.37 -3.50 -6.22
C TYR A 31 4.98 -3.67 -5.56
N ALA A 32 3.90 -3.36 -6.28
CA ALA A 32 2.54 -3.50 -5.77
C ALA A 32 2.18 -4.95 -5.43
N GLN A 33 2.72 -5.94 -6.16
CA GLN A 33 2.50 -7.36 -5.90
C GLN A 33 3.18 -7.78 -4.60
N THR A 34 4.47 -7.52 -4.48
CA THR A 34 5.26 -7.85 -3.29
C THR A 34 4.69 -7.18 -2.04
N PHE A 35 4.29 -5.91 -2.15
CA PHE A 35 3.64 -5.18 -1.07
C PHE A 35 2.29 -5.78 -0.69
N SER A 36 1.47 -6.18 -1.67
CA SER A 36 0.16 -6.79 -1.43
C SER A 36 0.26 -8.19 -0.83
N GLU A 37 1.25 -9.00 -1.23
CA GLU A 37 1.48 -10.33 -0.65
C GLU A 37 1.97 -10.25 0.78
N ARG A 38 2.87 -9.29 1.08
CA ARG A 38 3.40 -9.08 2.44
C ARG A 38 2.30 -8.81 3.47
N PHE A 39 1.22 -8.14 3.07
CA PHE A 39 0.11 -7.76 3.95
C PHE A 39 -1.22 -8.43 3.56
N ARG A 40 -1.15 -9.59 2.88
CA ARG A 40 -2.35 -10.36 2.52
C ARG A 40 -3.09 -10.79 3.80
N GLY A 41 -4.37 -10.46 3.89
CA GLY A 41 -5.21 -10.78 5.05
C GLY A 41 -5.20 -9.74 6.18
N VAL A 42 -4.45 -8.63 6.04
CA VAL A 42 -4.49 -7.54 7.01
C VAL A 42 -5.70 -6.63 6.72
N ALA A 43 -6.63 -6.53 7.67
CA ALA A 43 -7.87 -5.78 7.53
C ALA A 43 -7.69 -4.25 7.45
N GLY A 44 -6.51 -3.73 7.79
CA GLY A 44 -6.21 -2.29 7.85
C GLY A 44 -4.93 -1.91 7.10
N PRO A 45 -4.66 -0.60 6.92
CA PRO A 45 -3.38 -0.14 6.37
C PRO A 45 -2.23 -0.65 7.26
N PRO A 46 -1.14 -1.17 6.69
CA PRO A 46 -0.06 -1.74 7.50
C PRO A 46 0.72 -0.70 8.32
N PHE A 47 0.59 0.59 8.01
CA PHE A 47 1.23 1.70 8.70
C PHE A 47 0.19 2.72 9.19
N GLY A 48 -0.84 2.19 9.88
CA GLY A 48 -1.92 2.98 10.49
C GLY A 48 -1.47 3.78 11.71
#